data_AF-A0A9N9KIR2-F1
#
_entry.id   AF-A0A9N9KIR2-F1
#
_cell.length_a   1.000
_cell.length_b   1.000
_cell.length_c   1.000
_cell.angle_alpha   90.00
_cell.angle_beta   90.00
_cell.angle_gamma   90.00
#
_symmetry.space_group_name_H-M   'P 1'
#
loop_
_entity.id
_entity.type
_entity.pdbx_description
1 polymer ?
#
loop_
_entity_poly.entity_id
_entity_poly.type
_entity_poly.pdbx_seq_one_letter_code
_entity_poly.pdbx_strand_id
1 'polypeptide(L)'
;NDETKLLYYTSLSNALKIFANSVYGKTGYRYSPLYHEEVASSVTAFCRATLKMMINFVKEQGFIVVYGDTDSIFYSLPESYFTELDTKYSDGVLSKKEYWEEQIKLTILHSKILESRINEHLKQIMKSTYLKMAYEKTMYPFLIFGKKHYVAITHSDVPNLYNLNLLLKGLKTIKCNVPEFYKLVAKELIYSSLGFNKDFSIRQEEIDQKEL
;
A
#
# COMPACT_ATOMS: atom_id res chain seq x y z
N ASN A 1 -28.71 -14.83 -1.33
CA ASN A 1 -28.00 -13.56 -1.60
C ASN A 1 -26.51 -13.76 -1.43
N ASP A 2 -25.77 -13.54 -2.51
CA ASP A 2 -24.31 -13.69 -2.58
C ASP A 2 -23.60 -12.70 -1.63
N GLU A 3 -24.12 -11.47 -1.51
CA GLU A 3 -23.59 -10.45 -0.58
C GLU A 3 -23.64 -10.86 0.89
N THR A 4 -24.72 -11.49 1.34
CA THR A 4 -24.84 -11.97 2.73
C THR A 4 -23.80 -13.06 3.02
N LYS A 5 -23.54 -13.92 2.03
CA LYS A 5 -22.54 -14.99 2.13
C LYS A 5 -21.12 -14.41 2.13
N LEU A 6 -20.84 -13.42 1.28
CA LEU A 6 -19.57 -12.70 1.25
C LEU A 6 -19.29 -11.97 2.58
N LEU A 7 -20.30 -11.29 3.12
CA LEU A 7 -20.20 -10.62 4.43
C LEU A 7 -19.92 -11.62 5.55
N TYR A 8 -20.62 -12.76 5.55
CA TYR A 8 -20.42 -13.83 6.54
C TYR A 8 -18.98 -14.36 6.50
N TYR A 9 -18.47 -14.74 5.32
CA TYR A 9 -17.11 -15.27 5.22
C TYR A 9 -16.02 -14.23 5.50
N THR A 10 -16.24 -12.97 5.11
CA THR A 10 -15.33 -11.88 5.47
C THR A 10 -15.26 -11.70 6.99
N SER A 11 -16.41 -11.75 7.66
CA SER A 11 -16.49 -11.65 9.13
C SER A 11 -15.83 -12.83 9.82
N LEU A 12 -16.06 -14.05 9.32
CA LEU A 12 -15.43 -15.27 9.84
C LEU A 12 -13.90 -15.24 9.68
N SER A 13 -13.40 -14.85 8.49
CA SER A 13 -11.97 -14.68 8.22
C SER A 13 -11.34 -13.66 9.17
N ASN A 14 -12.01 -12.53 9.39
CA ASN A 14 -11.56 -11.52 10.35
C ASN A 14 -11.53 -12.03 11.80
N ALA A 15 -12.54 -12.79 12.21
CA ALA A 15 -12.57 -13.40 13.55
C ALA A 15 -11.41 -14.37 13.77
N LEU A 16 -11.13 -15.24 12.78
CA LEU A 16 -9.99 -16.16 12.83
C LEU A 16 -8.65 -15.43 12.87
N LYS A 17 -8.51 -14.34 12.09
CA LYS A 17 -7.32 -13.48 12.12
C LYS A 17 -7.10 -12.86 13.50
N ILE A 18 -8.15 -12.29 14.10
CA ILE A 18 -8.09 -11.69 15.44
C ILE A 18 -7.72 -12.76 16.48
N PHE A 19 -8.32 -13.95 16.40
CA PHE A 19 -8.01 -15.06 17.28
C PHE A 19 -6.54 -15.47 17.19
N ALA A 20 -6.02 -15.70 15.98
CA ALA A 20 -4.63 -16.08 15.76
C ALA A 20 -3.64 -15.02 16.31
N ASN A 21 -3.90 -13.73 16.03
CA ASN A 21 -3.10 -12.63 16.57
C ASN A 21 -3.19 -12.55 18.11
N SER A 22 -4.33 -12.91 18.70
CA SER A 22 -4.53 -12.94 20.15
C SER A 22 -3.75 -14.07 20.81
N VAL A 23 -3.64 -15.24 20.17
CA VAL A 23 -2.79 -16.35 20.65
C VAL A 23 -1.33 -15.91 20.73
N TYR A 24 -0.82 -15.26 19.67
CA TYR A 24 0.50 -14.64 19.71
C TYR A 24 0.62 -13.57 20.82
N GLY A 25 -0.35 -12.66 20.94
CA GLY A 25 -0.34 -11.64 22.00
C GLY A 25 -0.33 -12.24 23.41
N LYS A 26 -0.97 -13.40 23.59
CA LYS A 26 -1.00 -14.15 24.85
C LYS A 26 0.35 -14.77 25.21
N THR A 27 1.23 -15.06 24.26
CA THR A 27 2.59 -15.55 24.60
C THR A 27 3.49 -14.43 25.10
N GLY A 28 3.25 -13.17 24.70
CA GLY A 28 3.99 -12.01 25.20
C GLY A 28 3.44 -11.37 26.49
N TYR A 29 2.23 -11.75 26.93
CA TYR A 29 1.59 -11.12 28.09
C TYR A 29 1.90 -11.87 29.39
N ARG A 30 2.64 -11.24 30.31
CA ARG A 30 3.14 -11.85 31.55
C ARG A 30 2.08 -12.56 32.43
N TYR A 31 0.84 -12.08 32.42
CA TYR A 31 -0.25 -12.68 33.23
C TYR A 31 -1.10 -13.68 32.45
N SER A 32 -0.68 -14.06 31.25
CA SER A 32 -1.33 -15.07 30.43
C SER A 32 -0.91 -16.48 30.88
N PRO A 33 -1.84 -17.45 30.95
CA PRO A 33 -1.48 -18.86 31.11
C PRO A 33 -0.57 -19.40 30.00
N LEU A 34 -0.53 -18.73 28.84
CA LEU A 34 0.30 -19.09 27.69
C LEU A 34 1.59 -18.27 27.60
N TYR A 35 1.94 -17.52 28.65
CA TYR A 35 3.11 -16.63 28.62
C TYR A 35 4.40 -17.41 28.38
N HIS A 36 5.09 -17.03 27.31
CA HIS A 36 6.41 -17.52 26.94
C HIS A 36 7.15 -16.44 26.14
N GLU A 37 7.90 -15.60 26.83
CA GLU A 37 8.55 -14.41 26.24
C GLU A 37 9.49 -14.73 25.07
N GLU A 38 10.21 -15.85 25.17
CA GLU A 38 11.12 -16.30 24.11
C GLU A 38 10.38 -16.60 22.80
N VAL A 39 9.14 -17.11 22.88
CA VAL A 39 8.32 -17.37 21.68
C VAL A 39 7.93 -16.05 21.04
N ALA A 40 7.40 -15.09 21.82
CA ALA A 40 7.01 -13.79 21.31
C ALA A 40 8.19 -13.02 20.69
N SER A 41 9.35 -13.08 21.34
CA SER A 41 10.59 -12.45 20.89
C SER A 41 11.13 -13.11 19.62
N SER A 42 11.13 -14.44 19.56
CA SER A 42 11.60 -15.20 18.38
C SER A 42 10.74 -14.92 17.16
N VAL A 43 9.41 -14.90 17.31
CA VAL A 43 8.49 -14.53 16.23
C VAL A 43 8.77 -13.11 15.74
N THR A 44 8.90 -12.14 16.66
CA THR A 44 9.20 -10.74 16.29
C THR A 44 10.54 -10.62 15.57
N ALA A 45 11.57 -11.31 16.05
CA ALA A 45 12.90 -11.32 15.43
C ALA A 45 12.86 -11.91 14.02
N PHE A 46 12.18 -13.05 13.86
CA PHE A 46 12.00 -13.72 12.57
C PHE A 46 11.25 -12.83 11.56
N CYS A 47 10.14 -12.20 11.96
CA CYS A 47 9.39 -11.29 11.09
C CYS A 47 10.25 -10.10 10.65
N ARG A 48 11.00 -9.47 11.56
CA ARG A 48 11.89 -8.33 11.23
C ARG A 48 13.02 -8.75 10.29
N ALA A 49 13.65 -9.89 10.55
CA ALA A 49 14.72 -10.40 9.70
C ALA A 49 14.20 -10.71 8.29
N THR A 50 13.05 -11.36 8.20
CA THR A 50 12.42 -11.71 6.92
C THR A 50 11.99 -10.47 6.15
N LEU A 51 11.39 -9.47 6.80
CA LEU A 51 11.02 -8.21 6.15
C LEU A 51 12.26 -7.48 5.60
N LYS A 52 13.35 -7.39 6.37
CA LYS A 52 14.60 -6.77 5.91
C LYS A 52 15.18 -7.51 4.69
N MET A 53 15.16 -8.84 4.72
CA MET A 53 15.59 -9.67 3.60
C MET A 53 14.76 -9.40 2.35
N MET A 54 13.43 -9.31 2.49
CA MET A 54 12.54 -9.00 1.36
C MET A 54 12.74 -7.57 0.85
N ILE A 55 12.99 -6.59 1.72
CA ILE A 55 13.34 -5.23 1.31
C ILE A 55 14.62 -5.22 0.45
N ASN A 56 15.63 -5.99 0.85
CA ASN A 56 16.87 -6.09 0.08
C ASN A 56 16.64 -6.77 -1.27
N PHE A 57 15.88 -7.87 -1.28
CA PHE A 57 15.53 -8.56 -2.53
C PHE A 57 14.77 -7.65 -3.50
N VAL A 58 13.80 -6.88 -3.01
CA VAL A 58 13.05 -5.90 -3.85
C VAL A 58 13.99 -4.85 -4.44
N LYS A 59 14.98 -4.37 -3.68
CA LYS A 59 16.01 -3.45 -4.18
C LYS A 59 16.93 -4.09 -5.22
N GLU A 60 17.33 -5.34 -5.02
CA GLU A 60 18.14 -6.12 -5.98
C GLU A 60 17.39 -6.36 -7.30
N GLN A 61 16.06 -6.46 -7.26
CA GLN A 61 15.23 -6.50 -8.46
C GLN A 61 15.12 -5.14 -9.18
N GLY A 62 15.79 -4.10 -8.67
CA GLY A 62 15.83 -2.76 -9.24
C GLY A 62 14.74 -1.82 -8.74
N PHE A 63 13.82 -2.26 -7.87
CA PHE A 63 12.74 -1.38 -7.38
C PHE A 63 13.22 -0.45 -6.27
N ILE A 64 12.61 0.73 -6.20
CA ILE A 64 12.95 1.76 -5.21
C ILE A 64 12.04 1.57 -3.99
N VAL A 65 12.57 1.07 -2.88
CA VAL A 65 11.80 0.93 -1.64
C VAL A 65 11.64 2.29 -0.94
N VAL A 66 10.40 2.76 -0.83
CA VAL A 66 10.04 4.07 -0.29
C VAL A 66 9.73 3.99 1.21
N TYR A 67 9.07 2.92 1.65
CA TYR A 67 8.64 2.78 3.03
C TYR A 67 8.44 1.30 3.39
N GLY A 68 8.45 0.98 4.68
CA GLY A 68 8.12 -0.35 5.19
C GLY A 68 7.49 -0.26 6.58
N ASP A 69 6.43 -1.02 6.81
CA ASP A 69 5.75 -1.07 8.10
C ASP A 69 5.36 -2.49 8.45
N THR A 70 6.00 -3.02 9.50
CA THR A 70 5.71 -4.29 10.20
C THR A 70 5.67 -5.55 9.33
N ASP A 71 4.75 -5.62 8.38
CA ASP A 71 4.43 -6.72 7.47
C ASP A 71 4.26 -6.27 6.00
N SER A 72 4.52 -4.99 5.69
CA SER A 72 4.32 -4.40 4.36
C SER A 72 5.58 -3.68 3.84
N ILE A 73 5.76 -3.71 2.52
CA ILE A 73 6.83 -3.02 1.79
C ILE A 73 6.19 -2.14 0.74
N PHE A 74 6.58 -0.87 0.72
CA PHE A 74 6.13 0.12 -0.24
C PHE A 74 7.31 0.42 -1.16
N TYR A 75 7.09 0.29 -2.45
CA TYR A 75 8.12 0.50 -3.45
C TYR A 75 7.55 1.24 -4.67
N SER A 76 8.43 1.89 -5.41
CA SER A 76 8.17 2.50 -6.71
C SER A 76 8.93 1.74 -7.78
N LEU A 77 8.39 1.76 -9.00
CA LEU A 77 9.16 1.39 -10.18
C LEU A 77 10.25 2.46 -10.42
N PRO A 78 11.39 2.06 -10.99
CA PRO A 78 12.37 2.99 -11.54
C PRO A 78 11.78 3.87 -12.64
N GLU A 79 12.30 5.08 -12.78
CA GLU A 79 11.87 6.03 -13.81
C GLU A 79 12.05 5.49 -15.23
N SER A 80 13.02 4.59 -15.44
CA SER A 80 13.25 3.95 -16.74
C SER A 80 12.04 3.20 -17.30
N TYR A 81 11.12 2.76 -16.44
CA TYR A 81 9.87 2.10 -16.88
C TYR A 81 8.87 3.09 -17.48
N PHE A 82 8.99 4.36 -17.15
CA PHE A 82 8.05 5.40 -17.56
C PHE A 82 8.59 6.27 -18.69
N THR A 83 9.85 6.12 -19.10
CA THR A 83 10.47 6.99 -20.13
C THR A 83 9.66 7.10 -21.42
N GLU A 84 9.14 5.99 -21.95
CA GLU A 84 8.31 6.03 -23.16
C GLU A 84 6.97 6.78 -22.94
N LEU A 85 6.36 6.60 -21.76
CA LEU A 85 5.14 7.31 -21.39
C LEU A 85 5.40 8.80 -21.17
N ASP A 86 6.52 9.13 -20.53
CA ASP A 86 6.95 10.51 -20.26
C ASP A 86 7.17 11.27 -21.57
N THR A 87 7.78 10.63 -22.58
CA THR A 87 7.93 11.22 -23.92
C THR A 87 6.57 11.45 -24.58
N LYS A 88 5.68 10.44 -24.58
CA LYS A 88 4.33 10.58 -25.18
C LYS A 88 3.49 11.67 -24.51
N TYR A 89 3.65 11.84 -23.19
CA TYR A 89 2.99 12.92 -22.46
C TYR A 89 3.58 14.28 -22.81
N SER A 90 4.91 14.38 -22.88
CA SER A 90 5.62 15.62 -23.24
C SER A 90 5.33 16.08 -24.67
N ASP A 91 5.17 15.13 -25.60
CA ASP A 91 4.78 15.36 -26.99
C ASP A 91 3.30 15.76 -27.15
N GLY A 92 2.53 15.79 -26.04
CA GLY A 92 1.11 16.14 -26.04
C GLY A 92 0.18 15.07 -26.63
N VAL A 93 0.69 13.86 -26.85
CA VAL A 93 -0.10 12.73 -27.40
C VAL A 93 -1.09 12.19 -26.37
N LEU A 94 -0.70 12.20 -25.10
CA LEU A 94 -1.53 11.71 -23.99
C LEU A 94 -2.08 12.86 -23.16
N SER A 95 -3.35 12.76 -22.77
CA SER A 95 -3.86 13.61 -21.69
C SER A 95 -3.26 13.21 -20.34
N LYS A 96 -3.22 14.13 -19.38
CA LYS A 96 -2.70 13.87 -18.02
C LYS A 96 -3.40 12.68 -17.34
N LYS A 97 -4.69 12.52 -17.60
CA LYS A 97 -5.47 11.39 -17.08
C LYS A 97 -5.03 10.07 -17.69
N GLU A 98 -4.91 10.00 -19.01
CA GLU A 98 -4.44 8.79 -19.69
C GLU A 98 -3.02 8.42 -19.27
N TYR A 99 -2.15 9.42 -19.13
CA TYR A 99 -0.81 9.23 -18.60
C TYR A 99 -0.83 8.57 -17.20
N TRP A 100 -1.63 9.08 -16.27
CA TRP A 100 -1.78 8.47 -14.93
C TRP A 100 -2.35 7.05 -15.00
N GLU A 101 -3.36 6.82 -15.83
CA GLU A 101 -3.95 5.48 -16.00
C GLU A 101 -2.92 4.47 -16.49
N GLU A 102 -2.12 4.83 -17.49
CA GLU A 102 -1.08 3.95 -18.04
C GLU A 102 0.07 3.71 -17.05
N GLN A 103 0.50 4.74 -16.31
CA GLN A 103 1.49 4.56 -15.23
C GLN A 103 1.01 3.57 -14.17
N ILE A 104 -0.25 3.66 -13.76
CA ILE A 104 -0.85 2.74 -12.79
C ILE A 104 -0.92 1.33 -13.38
N LYS A 105 -1.33 1.16 -14.64
CA LYS A 105 -1.39 -0.17 -15.30
C LYS A 105 -0.02 -0.84 -15.33
N LEU A 106 1.01 -0.12 -15.76
CA LEU A 106 2.38 -0.64 -15.78
C LEU A 106 2.84 -1.03 -14.37
N THR A 107 2.54 -0.19 -13.38
CA THR A 107 2.88 -0.44 -11.98
C THR A 107 2.23 -1.73 -11.47
N ILE A 108 0.94 -1.94 -11.73
CA ILE A 108 0.21 -3.16 -11.35
C ILE A 108 0.82 -4.38 -12.03
N LEU A 109 1.10 -4.30 -13.33
CA LEU A 109 1.68 -5.40 -14.11
C LEU A 109 3.02 -5.86 -13.53
N HIS A 110 3.95 -4.92 -13.33
CA HIS A 110 5.27 -5.24 -12.79
C HIS A 110 5.23 -5.67 -11.33
N SER A 111 4.27 -5.16 -10.55
CA SER A 111 4.06 -5.60 -9.17
C SER A 111 3.61 -7.07 -9.10
N LYS A 112 2.74 -7.53 -10.01
CA LYS A 112 2.32 -8.95 -10.10
C LYS A 112 3.49 -9.86 -10.50
N ILE A 113 4.36 -9.39 -11.40
CA ILE A 113 5.60 -10.11 -11.75
C ILE A 113 6.53 -10.21 -10.54
N LEU A 114 6.71 -9.10 -9.81
CA LEU A 114 7.55 -9.05 -8.62
C LEU A 114 7.02 -9.98 -7.51
N GLU A 115 5.70 -10.01 -7.27
CA GLU A 115 5.07 -10.93 -6.32
C GLU A 115 5.46 -12.39 -6.58
N SER A 116 5.42 -12.81 -7.86
CA SER A 116 5.77 -14.17 -8.26
C SER A 116 7.24 -14.47 -7.92
N ARG A 117 8.15 -13.55 -8.22
CA ARG A 117 9.58 -13.67 -7.92
C ARG A 117 9.86 -13.70 -6.41
N ILE A 118 9.19 -12.84 -5.64
CA ILE A 118 9.33 -12.80 -4.17
C ILE A 118 8.91 -14.15 -3.58
N ASN A 119 7.76 -14.68 -3.99
CA ASN A 119 7.24 -15.94 -3.45
C ASN A 119 8.10 -17.14 -3.84
N GLU A 120 8.70 -17.13 -5.03
CA GLU A 120 9.68 -18.15 -5.42
C GLU A 120 10.94 -18.08 -4.54
N HIS A 121 11.48 -16.87 -4.33
CA HIS A 121 12.63 -16.65 -3.47
C HIS A 121 12.37 -17.05 -2.01
N LEU A 122 11.20 -16.69 -1.46
CA LEU A 122 10.76 -17.11 -0.13
C LEU A 122 10.67 -18.64 -0.01
N LYS A 123 10.13 -19.31 -1.02
CA LYS A 123 10.04 -20.78 -1.04
C LYS A 123 11.41 -21.44 -1.00
N GLN A 124 12.39 -20.89 -1.73
CA GLN A 124 13.77 -21.40 -1.75
C GLN A 124 14.44 -21.27 -0.38
N ILE A 125 14.28 -20.11 0.28
CA ILE A 125 14.90 -19.82 1.59
C ILE A 125 14.22 -20.60 2.71
N MET A 126 12.89 -20.53 2.77
CA MET A 126 12.11 -21.08 3.89
C MET A 126 11.87 -22.57 3.75
N LYS A 127 12.10 -23.15 2.56
CA LYS A 127 11.77 -24.55 2.21
C LYS A 127 10.30 -24.91 2.52
N SER A 128 9.43 -23.91 2.58
CA SER A 128 8.00 -24.04 2.89
C SER A 128 7.19 -23.04 2.08
N THR A 129 5.87 -23.24 2.03
CA THR A 129 4.93 -22.40 1.28
C THR A 129 3.97 -21.62 2.17
N TYR A 130 4.20 -21.64 3.49
CA TYR A 130 3.33 -20.99 4.48
C TYR A 130 3.45 -19.46 4.45
N LEU A 131 4.66 -18.95 4.25
CA LEU A 131 4.91 -17.52 4.16
C LEU A 131 4.87 -17.08 2.70
N LYS A 132 3.98 -16.14 2.40
CA LYS A 132 3.82 -15.52 1.07
C LYS A 132 3.64 -14.03 1.22
N MET A 133 4.13 -13.28 0.24
CA MET A 133 3.77 -11.88 0.05
C MET A 133 2.81 -11.78 -1.13
N ALA A 134 1.81 -10.93 -1.00
CA ALA A 134 0.84 -10.67 -2.06
C ALA A 134 0.86 -9.18 -2.38
N TYR A 135 0.75 -8.83 -3.66
CA TYR A 135 0.43 -7.47 -4.06
C TYR A 135 -0.95 -7.10 -3.52
N GLU A 136 -1.05 -5.97 -2.82
CA GLU A 136 -2.31 -5.52 -2.22
C GLU A 136 -3.00 -4.44 -3.05
N LYS A 137 -2.29 -3.36 -3.36
CA LYS A 137 -2.79 -2.22 -4.15
C LYS A 137 -1.64 -1.31 -4.59
N THR A 138 -1.91 -0.53 -5.62
CA THR A 138 -1.08 0.58 -6.09
C THR A 138 -1.64 1.87 -5.51
N MET A 139 -0.76 2.78 -5.10
CA MET A 139 -1.13 4.07 -4.52
C MET A 139 -0.57 5.17 -5.38
N TYR A 140 -1.44 5.91 -6.07
CA TYR A 140 -1.04 7.03 -6.91
C TYR A 140 -2.21 7.99 -7.10
N PRO A 141 -2.04 9.30 -6.88
CA PRO A 141 -0.90 9.95 -6.24
C PRO A 141 -0.76 9.53 -4.76
N PHE A 142 0.46 9.57 -4.24
CA PHE A 142 0.83 9.14 -2.88
C PHE A 142 1.68 10.20 -2.18
N LEU A 143 1.35 10.51 -0.92
CA LEU A 143 2.09 11.44 -0.07
C LEU A 143 2.30 10.82 1.31
N ILE A 144 3.55 10.85 1.79
CA ILE A 144 3.93 10.41 3.13
C ILE A 144 4.52 11.57 3.93
N PHE A 145 3.99 11.78 5.13
CA PHE A 145 4.44 12.83 6.05
C PHE A 145 5.28 12.27 7.19
N GLY A 146 5.19 10.96 7.44
CA GLY A 146 5.95 10.28 8.47
C GLY A 146 5.48 8.85 8.68
N LYS A 147 6.09 8.17 9.66
CA LYS A 147 5.74 6.78 9.98
C LYS A 147 4.25 6.66 10.30
N LYS A 148 3.53 5.81 9.56
CA LYS A 148 2.07 5.61 9.66
C LYS A 148 1.21 6.86 9.36
N HIS A 149 1.79 7.90 8.78
CA HIS A 149 1.09 9.14 8.41
C HIS A 149 1.24 9.40 6.92
N TYR A 150 0.27 8.94 6.13
CA TYR A 150 0.29 9.06 4.68
C TYR A 150 -1.14 9.13 4.12
N VAL A 151 -1.24 9.69 2.92
CA VAL A 151 -2.48 9.82 2.14
C VAL A 151 -2.23 9.38 0.71
N ALA A 152 -3.21 8.70 0.12
CA ALA A 152 -3.10 8.24 -1.25
C ALA A 152 -4.46 7.93 -1.87
N ILE A 153 -4.53 7.95 -3.20
CA ILE A 153 -5.59 7.28 -3.92
C ILE A 153 -5.16 5.84 -4.20
N THR A 154 -6.03 4.88 -3.88
CA THR A 154 -5.72 3.45 -4.04
C THR A 154 -6.35 2.87 -5.30
N HIS A 155 -5.59 2.01 -5.98
CA HIS A 155 -5.99 1.26 -7.15
C HIS A 155 -5.71 -0.23 -6.89
N SER A 156 -6.73 -1.06 -6.93
CA SER A 156 -6.59 -2.50 -6.66
C SER A 156 -6.01 -3.21 -7.88
N ASP A 157 -6.86 -3.65 -8.81
CA ASP A 157 -6.46 -4.38 -10.03
C ASP A 157 -6.51 -3.55 -11.30
N VAL A 158 -7.28 -2.45 -11.28
CA VAL A 158 -7.51 -1.58 -12.43
C VAL A 158 -7.36 -0.13 -11.96
N PRO A 159 -6.78 0.76 -12.78
CA PRO A 159 -6.81 2.19 -12.49
C PRO A 159 -8.25 2.65 -12.28
N ASN A 160 -8.46 3.39 -11.19
CA ASN A 160 -9.77 3.93 -10.85
C ASN A 160 -9.60 5.40 -10.49
N LEU A 161 -9.64 6.24 -11.51
CA LEU A 161 -9.56 7.70 -11.39
C LEU A 161 -10.94 8.37 -11.45
N TYR A 162 -12.02 7.58 -11.46
CA TYR A 162 -13.41 8.08 -11.46
C TYR A 162 -14.01 8.04 -10.06
N ASN A 163 -13.93 6.88 -9.41
CA ASN A 163 -14.40 6.69 -8.04
C ASN A 163 -13.18 6.61 -7.12
N LEU A 164 -12.65 7.78 -6.77
CA LEU A 164 -11.40 7.93 -6.02
C LEU A 164 -11.52 7.34 -4.62
N ASN A 165 -10.85 6.21 -4.41
CA ASN A 165 -10.76 5.59 -3.09
C ASN A 165 -9.61 6.21 -2.30
N LEU A 166 -9.93 7.24 -1.52
CA LEU A 166 -8.97 7.96 -0.68
C LEU A 166 -8.61 7.15 0.57
N LEU A 167 -7.34 6.76 0.67
CA LEU A 167 -6.77 6.14 1.85
C LEU A 167 -6.11 7.20 2.72
N LEU A 168 -6.60 7.33 3.95
CA LEU A 168 -5.99 8.16 4.98
C LEU A 168 -5.43 7.25 6.08
N LYS A 169 -4.17 7.46 6.47
CA LYS A 169 -3.54 6.76 7.60
C LYS A 169 -2.90 7.74 8.56
N GLY A 170 -3.13 7.54 9.87
CA GLY A 170 -2.54 8.30 10.97
C GLY A 170 -3.03 9.74 11.14
N LEU A 171 -3.76 10.29 10.16
CA LEU A 171 -4.25 11.67 10.25
C LEU A 171 -5.31 11.86 11.34
N LYS A 172 -5.25 13.02 12.01
CA LYS A 172 -6.21 13.40 13.06
C LYS A 172 -7.65 13.40 12.55
N THR A 173 -7.85 13.75 11.28
CA THR A 173 -9.14 13.79 10.57
C THR A 173 -9.91 12.47 10.60
N ILE A 174 -9.21 11.34 10.79
CA ILE A 174 -9.82 10.00 10.83
C ILE A 174 -10.43 9.69 12.21
N LYS A 175 -10.08 10.46 13.25
CA LYS A 175 -10.56 10.19 14.61
C LYS A 175 -12.04 10.56 14.76
N CYS A 176 -12.81 9.72 15.45
CA CYS A 176 -14.25 9.92 15.66
C CYS A 176 -14.60 11.25 16.36
N ASN A 177 -13.69 11.77 17.19
CA ASN A 177 -13.90 12.98 18.00
C ASN A 177 -13.64 14.30 17.25
N VAL A 178 -13.56 14.28 15.92
CA VAL A 178 -13.28 15.47 15.11
C VAL A 178 -14.59 15.99 14.48
N PRO A 179 -14.88 17.31 14.57
CA PRO A 179 -16.07 17.90 13.96
C PRO A 179 -16.16 17.63 12.46
N GLU A 180 -17.37 17.44 11.94
CA GLU A 180 -17.59 17.07 10.54
C GLU A 180 -17.13 18.15 9.56
N PHE A 181 -17.30 19.43 9.93
CA PHE A 181 -16.77 20.56 9.16
C PHE A 181 -15.25 20.47 8.96
N TYR A 182 -14.51 20.11 10.01
CA TYR A 182 -13.05 19.96 9.91
C TYR A 182 -12.67 18.80 8.98
N LYS A 183 -13.41 17.70 9.01
CA LYS A 183 -13.18 16.57 8.09
C LYS A 183 -13.42 16.97 6.64
N LEU A 184 -14.48 17.74 6.37
CA LEU A 184 -14.81 18.21 5.03
C LEU A 184 -13.71 19.12 4.48
N VAL A 185 -13.32 20.16 5.24
CA VAL A 185 -12.25 21.09 4.84
C VAL A 185 -10.92 20.35 4.64
N ALA A 186 -10.57 19.44 5.56
CA ALA A 186 -9.35 18.68 5.44
C ALA A 186 -9.37 17.72 4.24
N LYS A 187 -10.52 17.11 3.92
CA LYS A 187 -10.69 16.26 2.74
C LYS A 187 -10.45 17.06 1.46
N GLU A 188 -11.04 18.24 1.32
CA GLU A 188 -10.81 19.12 0.17
C GLU A 188 -9.33 19.51 0.04
N LEU A 189 -8.67 19.86 1.15
CA LEU A 189 -7.24 20.18 1.15
C LEU A 189 -6.39 18.97 0.72
N ILE A 190 -6.73 17.76 1.17
CA ILE A 190 -6.00 16.53 0.80
C ILE A 190 -6.14 16.25 -0.70
N TYR A 191 -7.36 16.32 -1.26
CA TYR A 191 -7.53 16.14 -2.70
C TYR A 191 -6.80 17.22 -3.49
N SER A 192 -6.83 18.46 -2.99
CA SER A 192 -6.08 19.56 -3.58
C SER A 192 -4.57 19.28 -3.64
N SER A 193 -3.98 18.83 -2.53
CA SER A 193 -2.56 18.46 -2.46
C SER A 193 -2.20 17.23 -3.29
N LEU A 194 -3.18 16.37 -3.61
CA LEU A 194 -3.01 15.23 -4.49
C LEU A 194 -3.20 15.60 -5.98
N GLY A 195 -3.32 16.88 -6.33
CA GLY A 195 -3.44 17.32 -7.72
C GLY A 195 -4.86 17.21 -8.29
N PHE A 196 -5.89 17.14 -7.44
CA PHE A 196 -7.30 17.15 -7.87
C PHE A 196 -7.93 18.54 -7.66
N ASN A 197 -8.86 18.89 -8.55
CA ASN A 197 -9.72 20.06 -8.44
C ASN A 197 -10.78 19.88 -7.35
N LYS A 198 -11.52 20.96 -7.04
CA LYS A 198 -12.68 20.90 -6.13
C LYS A 198 -13.76 19.92 -6.61
N ASP A 199 -13.89 19.76 -7.93
CA ASP A 199 -14.81 18.79 -8.54
C ASP A 199 -14.24 17.35 -8.57
N PHE A 200 -13.10 17.11 -7.89
CA PHE A 200 -12.37 15.84 -7.88
C PHE A 200 -11.88 15.35 -9.25
N SER A 201 -11.85 16.25 -10.25
CA SER A 201 -11.18 16.02 -11.54
C SER A 201 -9.67 16.28 -11.41
N ILE A 202 -8.86 15.64 -12.25
CA ILE A 202 -7.40 15.85 -12.26
C ILE A 202 -7.10 17.27 -12.75
N ARG A 203 -6.23 18.01 -12.04
CA ARG A 203 -5.75 19.34 -12.44
C ARG A 203 -4.91 19.26 -13.70
N GLN A 204 -5.34 19.97 -14.75
CA GLN A 204 -4.61 20.05 -16.01
C GLN A 204 -3.41 21.02 -15.97
N GLU A 205 -3.36 21.96 -15.01
CA GLU A 205 -2.47 23.14 -15.08
C GLU A 205 -1.16 23.09 -14.28
N GLU A 206 -0.80 21.97 -13.64
CA GLU A 206 0.53 21.86 -13.03
C GLU A 206 1.50 21.22 -14.02
N ILE A 207 2.41 22.04 -14.55
CA ILE A 207 3.70 21.61 -15.11
C ILE A 207 4.37 20.78 -14.00
N ASP A 208 4.60 19.50 -14.28
CA ASP A 208 5.31 18.62 -13.34
C ASP A 208 6.63 19.29 -12.94
N GLN A 209 6.84 19.48 -11.64
CA GLN A 209 8.11 19.96 -11.06
C GLN A 209 9.23 18.90 -11.18
N LYS A 210 9.36 18.24 -12.33
CA LYS A 210 10.54 17.43 -12.68
C LYS A 210 11.76 18.31 -13.03
N GLU A 211 11.60 19.63 -13.06
CA GLU A 211 12.69 20.62 -13.11
C GLU A 211 12.92 21.23 -11.72
N LEU A 212 13.73 20.58 -10.88
CA LEU A 212 14.54 21.20 -9.80
C LEU A 212 15.59 20.22 -9.27
#